data_AF-A0A0J7IN32-F1
#
_entry.id   AF-A0A0J7IN32-F1
#
_cell.length_a   1.000
_cell.length_b   1.000
_cell.length_c   1.000
_cell.angle_alpha   90.00
_cell.angle_beta   90.00
_cell.angle_gamma   90.00
#
_symmetry.space_group_name_H-M   'P 1'
#
loop_
_entity.id
_entity.type
_entity.pdbx_description
1 polymer ?
#
loop_
_entity_poly.entity_id
_entity_poly.type
_entity_poly.pdbx_seq_one_letter_code
_entity_poly.pdbx_strand_id
1 'polypeptide(L)'
;MSETLQKYYDYTNKAEYAIVISNDKKAASEYYQNAFKLKKQPFFDDIYNSFIVNTEIHNNERAKKDYKNLRCLGYNFSTIRGFKFFKDFMENNQDFINGIDCTQEQSKFNYILKKTLDSLGKSDQYLGRLTVPFSTKRPDEALIKKLNKNDSLNAVKLKEVIEKYGFPNEYMVGVNNQVDAFTPDYQLIIIHQQKKGKEINVDLVPLLYKAVLEGKLRNRNFVDLTEHATLKKDYNLPLIGLDSEYYINKSIYPESRDKKDKKEIDRIEENRKKIGLPDVSKTTLYRLFKVNFNPLYRFEPTSFIQYFTESCGEQILNNITNNAVKLTFEDYLKYLNDKNNNRK
;
A
#
# COMPACT_ATOMS: atom_id res chain seq x y z
N MET A 1 0.77 -18.99 5.81
CA MET A 1 0.52 -17.88 6.75
C MET A 1 -0.01 -18.47 8.04
N SER A 2 0.29 -17.91 9.22
CA SER A 2 -0.31 -18.41 10.47
C SER A 2 -1.80 -18.07 10.55
N GLU A 3 -2.58 -18.90 11.23
CA GLU A 3 -4.02 -18.66 11.42
C GLU A 3 -4.30 -17.32 12.13
N THR A 4 -3.46 -16.97 13.11
CA THR A 4 -3.54 -15.68 13.83
C THR A 4 -3.36 -14.49 12.89
N LEU A 5 -2.41 -14.55 11.96
CA LEU A 5 -2.18 -13.48 10.99
C LEU A 5 -3.29 -13.40 9.94
N GLN A 6 -3.85 -14.55 9.53
CA GLN A 6 -5.02 -14.57 8.65
C GLN A 6 -6.22 -13.90 9.32
N LYS A 7 -6.53 -14.26 10.58
CA LYS A 7 -7.61 -13.63 11.36
C LYS A 7 -7.37 -12.14 11.59
N TYR A 8 -6.12 -11.72 11.77
CA TYR A 8 -5.76 -10.31 11.83
C TYR A 8 -6.19 -9.58 10.55
N TYR A 9 -5.83 -10.10 9.37
CA TYR A 9 -6.23 -9.51 8.09
C TYR A 9 -7.75 -9.56 7.87
N ASP A 10 -8.43 -10.62 8.31
CA ASP A 10 -9.88 -10.69 8.21
C ASP A 10 -10.56 -9.56 9.00
N TYR A 11 -10.05 -9.25 10.21
CA TYR A 11 -10.56 -8.15 11.01
C TYR A 11 -10.23 -6.78 10.40
N THR A 12 -9.00 -6.52 9.96
CA THR A 12 -8.66 -5.23 9.35
C THR A 12 -9.43 -5.02 8.05
N ASN A 13 -9.60 -6.06 7.23
CA ASN A 13 -10.44 -5.99 6.02
C ASN A 13 -11.90 -5.68 6.34
N LYS A 14 -12.47 -6.23 7.42
CA LYS A 14 -13.83 -5.90 7.89
C LYS A 14 -13.92 -4.45 8.38
N ALA A 15 -12.90 -3.96 9.08
CA ALA A 15 -12.84 -2.57 9.54
C ALA A 15 -12.90 -1.59 8.37
N GLU A 16 -12.04 -1.81 7.37
CA GLU A 16 -11.99 -0.97 6.18
C GLU A 16 -13.26 -1.05 5.36
N TYR A 17 -13.85 -2.25 5.22
CA TYR A 17 -15.14 -2.42 4.55
C TYR A 17 -16.26 -1.62 5.24
N ALA A 18 -16.30 -1.62 6.57
CA ALA A 18 -17.28 -0.86 7.35
C ALA A 18 -17.11 0.66 7.17
N ILE A 19 -15.87 1.14 7.04
CA ILE A 19 -15.62 2.56 6.74
C ILE A 19 -16.12 2.90 5.33
N VAL A 20 -15.80 2.08 4.34
CA VAL A 20 -16.04 2.39 2.93
C VAL A 20 -17.52 2.24 2.54
N ILE A 21 -18.20 1.19 3.00
CA ILE A 21 -19.56 0.87 2.55
C ILE A 21 -20.63 1.58 3.35
N SER A 22 -20.53 1.52 4.68
CA SER A 22 -21.59 1.96 5.59
C SER A 22 -21.21 3.21 6.39
N ASN A 23 -19.97 3.71 6.24
CA ASN A 23 -19.41 4.74 7.11
C ASN A 23 -19.60 4.40 8.60
N ASP A 24 -19.60 3.09 8.93
CA ASP A 24 -19.84 2.59 10.28
C ASP A 24 -18.52 2.55 11.06
N LYS A 25 -18.15 3.74 11.54
CA LYS A 25 -16.92 3.95 12.32
C LYS A 25 -16.93 3.21 13.65
N LYS A 26 -18.09 2.92 14.23
CA LYS A 26 -18.17 2.14 15.48
C LYS A 26 -17.79 0.68 15.23
N ALA A 27 -18.39 0.06 14.21
CA ALA A 27 -18.01 -1.30 13.81
C ALA A 27 -16.53 -1.36 13.40
N ALA A 28 -16.03 -0.37 12.65
CA ALA A 28 -14.63 -0.30 12.27
C ALA A 28 -13.68 -0.26 13.48
N SER A 29 -14.01 0.53 14.51
CA SER A 29 -13.24 0.60 15.76
C SER A 29 -13.16 -0.76 16.46
N GLU A 30 -14.28 -1.49 16.54
CA GLU A 30 -14.33 -2.83 17.15
C GLU A 30 -13.50 -3.84 16.37
N TYR A 31 -13.58 -3.81 15.04
CA TYR A 31 -12.79 -4.68 14.19
C TYR A 31 -11.29 -4.42 14.33
N TYR A 32 -10.83 -3.17 14.31
CA TYR A 32 -9.42 -2.85 14.57
C TYR A 32 -8.97 -3.30 15.97
N GLN A 33 -9.80 -3.09 16.99
CA GLN A 33 -9.47 -3.55 18.34
C GLN A 33 -9.29 -5.07 18.40
N ASN A 34 -10.16 -5.83 17.72
CA ASN A 34 -10.04 -7.28 17.67
C ASN A 34 -8.82 -7.73 16.87
N ALA A 35 -8.47 -7.03 15.77
CA ALA A 35 -7.23 -7.27 15.05
C ALA A 35 -6.01 -7.05 15.97
N PHE A 36 -5.95 -5.94 16.71
CA PHE A 36 -4.79 -5.59 17.52
C PHE A 36 -4.57 -6.49 18.74
N LYS A 37 -5.58 -7.29 19.14
CA LYS A 37 -5.40 -8.38 20.12
C LYS A 37 -4.60 -9.56 19.55
N LEU A 38 -4.65 -9.77 18.24
CA LEU A 38 -4.00 -10.91 17.57
C LEU A 38 -2.54 -10.63 17.18
N LYS A 39 -2.16 -9.35 17.08
CA LYS A 39 -0.84 -8.94 16.62
C LYS A 39 -0.28 -7.85 17.53
N LYS A 40 0.77 -8.19 18.29
CA LYS A 40 1.45 -7.26 19.23
C LYS A 40 2.01 -6.01 18.54
N GLN A 41 2.39 -6.15 17.27
CA GLN A 41 2.96 -5.10 16.43
C GLN A 41 2.09 -4.95 15.17
N PRO A 42 0.91 -4.30 15.25
CA PRO A 42 0.04 -4.08 14.10
C PRO A 42 0.73 -3.26 13.00
N PHE A 43 0.30 -3.39 11.74
CA PHE A 43 0.90 -2.55 10.70
C PHE A 43 0.53 -1.08 10.89
N PHE A 44 1.44 -0.20 10.49
CA PHE A 44 1.29 1.24 10.69
C PHE A 44 -0.04 1.78 10.10
N ASP A 45 -0.37 1.39 8.87
CA ASP A 45 -1.60 1.86 8.20
C ASP A 45 -2.87 1.50 8.99
N ASP A 46 -2.90 0.31 9.60
CA ASP A 46 -4.05 -0.14 10.36
C ASP A 46 -4.19 0.67 11.66
N ILE A 47 -3.07 0.98 12.33
CA ILE A 47 -3.05 1.87 13.51
C ILE A 47 -3.49 3.28 13.12
N TYR A 48 -3.02 3.78 11.98
CA TYR A 48 -3.38 5.09 11.46
C TYR A 48 -4.88 5.20 11.15
N ASN A 49 -5.45 4.21 10.47
CA ASN A 49 -6.88 4.17 10.20
C ASN A 49 -7.70 4.05 11.50
N SER A 50 -7.24 3.20 12.44
CA SER A 50 -7.86 3.09 13.78
C SER A 50 -7.85 4.42 14.54
N PHE A 51 -6.74 5.17 14.49
CA PHE A 51 -6.63 6.49 15.11
C PHE A 51 -7.67 7.46 14.56
N ILE A 52 -7.80 7.55 13.23
CA ILE A 52 -8.80 8.41 12.59
C ILE A 52 -10.21 8.00 13.05
N VAL A 53 -10.55 6.72 12.89
CA VAL A 53 -11.88 6.18 13.26
C VAL A 53 -12.22 6.55 14.71
N ASN A 54 -11.31 6.24 15.65
CA ASN A 54 -11.55 6.45 17.08
C ASN A 54 -11.64 7.93 17.44
N THR A 55 -10.89 8.79 16.74
CA THR A 55 -10.97 10.23 16.96
C THR A 55 -12.31 10.79 16.47
N GLU A 56 -12.77 10.37 15.29
CA GLU A 56 -14.03 10.83 14.70
C GLU A 56 -15.27 10.40 15.50
N ILE A 57 -15.20 9.30 16.25
CA ILE A 57 -16.28 8.84 17.14
C ILE A 57 -16.07 9.23 18.60
N HIS A 58 -15.08 10.09 18.89
CA HIS A 58 -14.73 10.54 20.24
C HIS A 58 -14.40 9.42 21.25
N ASN A 59 -13.85 8.29 20.77
CA ASN A 59 -13.33 7.22 21.61
C ASN A 59 -11.91 7.56 22.08
N ASN A 60 -11.82 8.49 23.04
CA ASN A 60 -10.55 9.08 23.51
C ASN A 60 -9.55 8.04 24.02
N GLU A 61 -10.01 7.02 24.76
CA GLU A 61 -9.12 5.98 25.30
C GLU A 61 -8.35 5.23 24.20
N ARG A 62 -9.06 4.84 23.12
CA ARG A 62 -8.42 4.17 21.98
C ARG A 62 -7.61 5.13 21.13
N ALA A 63 -8.14 6.32 20.85
CA ALA A 63 -7.45 7.33 20.06
C ALA A 63 -6.10 7.73 20.71
N LYS A 64 -6.06 7.88 22.03
CA LYS A 64 -4.79 8.10 22.78
C LYS A 64 -3.79 6.96 22.58
N LYS A 65 -4.24 5.71 22.70
CA LYS A 65 -3.38 4.53 22.49
C LYS A 65 -2.83 4.47 21.07
N ASP A 66 -3.68 4.66 20.07
CA ASP A 66 -3.27 4.65 18.67
C ASP A 66 -2.31 5.81 18.36
N TYR A 67 -2.61 7.01 18.88
CA TYR A 67 -1.74 8.17 18.77
C TYR A 67 -0.36 7.93 19.38
N LYS A 68 -0.28 7.35 20.59
CA LYS A 68 1.01 6.98 21.23
C LYS A 68 1.78 6.01 20.34
N ASN A 69 1.12 4.97 19.82
CA ASN A 69 1.78 4.00 18.94
C ASN A 69 2.35 4.67 17.68
N LEU A 70 1.56 5.50 17.00
CA LEU A 70 2.01 6.23 15.81
C LEU A 70 3.19 7.17 16.12
N ARG A 71 3.09 7.95 17.21
CA ARG A 71 4.15 8.85 17.64
C ARG A 71 5.44 8.09 17.96
N CYS A 72 5.34 6.97 18.67
CA CYS A 72 6.51 6.16 19.01
C CYS A 72 7.07 5.37 17.81
N LEU A 73 6.27 5.13 16.77
CA LEU A 73 6.78 4.67 15.47
C LEU A 73 7.51 5.78 14.68
N GLY A 74 7.50 7.03 15.16
CA GLY A 74 8.16 8.16 14.52
C GLY A 74 7.29 8.88 13.49
N TYR A 75 5.97 8.66 13.50
CA TYR A 75 5.06 9.30 12.57
C TYR A 75 4.95 10.82 12.82
N ASN A 76 5.07 11.61 11.75
CA ASN A 76 4.79 13.04 11.76
C ASN A 76 3.35 13.32 11.32
N PHE A 77 2.60 13.93 12.22
CA PHE A 77 1.20 14.29 12.03
C PHE A 77 0.97 15.56 11.19
N SER A 78 2.02 16.12 10.56
CA SER A 78 1.92 17.33 9.72
C SER A 78 0.84 17.23 8.64
N THR A 79 0.71 16.05 8.03
CA THR A 79 -0.24 15.75 6.95
C THR A 79 -1.70 15.87 7.39
N ILE A 80 -1.99 15.57 8.66
CA ILE A 80 -3.35 15.63 9.20
C ILE A 80 -3.58 16.80 10.17
N ARG A 81 -2.56 17.65 10.38
CA ARG A 81 -2.63 18.77 11.33
C ARG A 81 -3.74 19.77 11.01
N GLY A 82 -4.10 19.89 9.73
CA GLY A 82 -5.12 20.81 9.25
C GLY A 82 -6.55 20.36 9.56
N PHE A 83 -6.80 19.06 9.78
CA PHE A 83 -8.15 18.54 9.89
C PHE A 83 -8.76 18.83 11.26
N LYS A 84 -10.06 19.16 11.28
CA LYS A 84 -10.80 19.50 12.48
C LYS A 84 -10.75 18.39 13.53
N PHE A 85 -11.00 17.13 13.15
CA PHE A 85 -10.96 15.99 14.07
C PHE A 85 -9.63 15.91 14.83
N PHE A 86 -8.52 16.19 14.14
CA PHE A 86 -7.19 16.12 14.74
C PHE A 86 -6.94 17.30 15.67
N LYS A 87 -7.34 18.52 15.28
CA LYS A 87 -7.25 19.70 16.15
C LYS A 87 -8.03 19.49 17.46
N ASP A 88 -9.29 19.07 17.33
CA ASP A 88 -10.16 18.79 18.47
C ASP A 88 -9.54 17.70 19.37
N PHE A 89 -8.92 16.65 18.80
CA PHE A 89 -8.18 15.66 19.58
C PHE A 89 -6.98 16.25 20.32
N MET A 90 -6.17 17.08 19.65
CA MET A 90 -4.97 17.67 20.24
C MET A 90 -5.32 18.60 21.41
N GLU A 91 -6.35 19.44 21.25
CA GLU A 91 -6.82 20.37 22.28
C GLU A 91 -7.35 19.63 23.51
N ASN A 92 -8.15 18.58 23.31
CA ASN A 92 -8.77 17.83 24.41
C ASN A 92 -7.82 16.87 25.15
N ASN A 93 -6.60 16.64 24.62
CA ASN A 93 -5.70 15.62 25.14
C ASN A 93 -4.26 16.13 25.37
N GLN A 94 -4.10 17.44 25.59
CA GLN A 94 -2.79 18.09 25.69
C GLN A 94 -1.89 17.49 26.77
N ASP A 95 -2.40 17.23 27.97
CA ASP A 95 -1.64 16.63 29.08
C ASP A 95 -1.11 15.25 28.72
N PHE A 96 -1.96 14.41 28.12
CA PHE A 96 -1.58 13.10 27.63
C PHE A 96 -0.46 13.22 26.60
N ILE A 97 -0.64 14.09 25.59
CA ILE A 97 0.32 14.28 24.51
C ILE A 97 1.69 14.74 25.04
N ASN A 98 1.71 15.65 26.01
CA ASN A 98 2.95 16.15 26.62
C ASN A 98 3.64 15.07 27.46
N GLY A 99 2.88 14.15 28.06
CA GLY A 99 3.38 13.04 28.88
C GLY A 99 3.80 11.78 28.11
N ILE A 100 3.71 11.75 26.77
CA ILE A 100 4.10 10.56 26.01
C ILE A 100 5.61 10.34 26.08
N ASP A 101 5.98 9.23 26.70
CA ASP A 101 7.32 8.66 26.66
C ASP A 101 7.36 7.43 25.74
N CYS A 102 8.30 7.44 24.78
CA CYS A 102 8.53 6.36 23.83
C CYS A 102 9.74 5.49 24.20
N THR A 103 10.48 5.81 25.26
CA THR A 103 11.70 5.09 25.64
C THR A 103 11.45 3.66 26.12
N GLN A 104 10.27 3.40 26.71
CA GLN A 104 9.98 2.18 27.45
C GLN A 104 9.40 1.02 26.60
N GLU A 105 8.64 1.30 25.53
CA GLU A 105 7.69 0.26 25.06
C GLU A 105 7.91 -0.28 23.64
N GLN A 106 8.32 0.48 22.62
CA GLN A 106 8.22 -0.03 21.23
C GLN A 106 9.26 0.48 20.23
N SER A 107 10.16 1.41 20.58
CA SER A 107 10.99 2.12 19.60
C SER A 107 12.48 2.14 19.93
N LYS A 108 13.06 0.98 20.28
CA LYS A 108 14.51 0.80 20.11
C LYS A 108 14.78 0.50 18.64
N PHE A 109 14.61 1.53 17.80
CA PHE A 109 14.95 1.40 16.39
C PHE A 109 16.40 0.95 16.24
N ASN A 110 16.64 0.06 15.29
CA ASN A 110 17.97 -0.30 14.90
C ASN A 110 18.52 0.84 14.02
N TYR A 111 19.12 1.85 14.67
CA TYR A 111 19.66 3.02 13.99
C TYR A 111 20.77 2.68 12.99
N ILE A 112 21.52 1.61 13.24
CA ILE A 112 22.54 1.13 12.28
C ILE A 112 21.85 0.65 11.02
N LEU A 113 20.86 -0.25 11.14
CA LEU A 113 20.06 -0.75 10.02
C LEU A 113 19.38 0.39 9.27
N LYS A 114 18.75 1.33 9.99
CA LYS A 114 18.10 2.51 9.39
C LYS A 114 19.09 3.30 8.54
N LYS A 115 20.26 3.65 9.10
CA LYS A 115 21.31 4.38 8.37
C LYS A 115 21.81 3.59 7.15
N THR A 116 21.93 2.27 7.26
CA THR A 116 22.30 1.40 6.13
C THR A 116 21.26 1.47 5.02
N LEU A 117 19.97 1.36 5.34
CA LEU A 117 18.89 1.43 4.36
C LEU A 117 18.77 2.82 3.73
N ASP A 118 18.90 3.89 4.52
CA ASP A 118 18.89 5.27 4.01
C ASP A 118 20.07 5.51 3.06
N SER A 119 21.25 4.96 3.37
CA SER A 119 22.43 5.03 2.51
C SER A 119 22.23 4.27 1.20
N LEU A 120 21.63 3.07 1.26
CA LEU A 120 21.29 2.28 0.08
C LEU A 120 20.27 3.00 -0.81
N GLY A 121 19.19 3.54 -0.23
CA GLY A 121 18.19 4.33 -0.96
C GLY A 121 18.81 5.53 -1.65
N LYS A 122 19.64 6.30 -0.93
CA LYS A 122 20.39 7.42 -1.53
C LYS A 122 21.30 6.96 -2.67
N SER A 123 22.05 5.87 -2.50
CA SER A 123 22.95 5.35 -3.54
C SER A 123 22.22 4.86 -4.79
N ASP A 124 20.99 4.34 -4.63
CA ASP A 124 20.12 3.93 -5.72
C ASP A 124 19.62 5.14 -6.53
N GLN A 125 19.27 6.22 -5.84
CA GLN A 125 18.76 7.45 -6.46
C GLN A 125 19.87 8.39 -6.98
N TYR A 126 21.10 8.32 -6.44
CA TYR A 126 22.18 9.28 -6.68
C TYR A 126 22.74 9.27 -8.11
N LEU A 127 22.68 8.15 -8.83
CA LEU A 127 23.11 8.10 -10.23
C LEU A 127 22.07 8.74 -11.15
N GLY A 128 22.07 10.07 -11.19
CA GLY A 128 21.59 10.88 -12.31
C GLY A 128 20.08 10.87 -12.62
N ARG A 129 19.25 10.13 -11.88
CA ARG A 129 17.77 10.22 -12.05
C ARG A 129 17.21 11.60 -11.68
N LEU A 130 17.99 12.39 -10.92
CA LEU A 130 17.73 13.80 -10.61
C LEU A 130 18.34 14.79 -11.63
N THR A 131 19.19 14.34 -12.56
CA THR A 131 19.96 15.24 -13.45
C THR A 131 19.66 15.07 -14.94
N VAL A 132 18.80 14.13 -15.34
CA VAL A 132 18.27 14.06 -16.71
C VAL A 132 16.90 14.74 -16.71
N PRO A 133 16.75 15.95 -17.26
CA PRO A 133 15.44 16.54 -17.47
C PRO A 133 14.57 15.56 -18.26
N PHE A 134 13.29 15.44 -17.91
CA PHE A 134 12.31 14.66 -18.68
C PHE A 134 12.26 15.01 -20.17
N SER A 135 12.87 16.13 -20.59
CA SER A 135 12.81 16.69 -21.93
C SER A 135 14.03 16.45 -22.85
N THR A 136 15.11 15.76 -22.44
CA THR A 136 16.31 15.69 -23.29
C THR A 136 16.91 14.28 -23.43
N LYS A 137 16.67 13.69 -24.62
CA LYS A 137 17.28 12.47 -25.22
C LYS A 137 17.24 11.19 -24.37
N ARG A 138 16.92 10.07 -25.02
CA ARG A 138 17.10 8.74 -24.39
C ARG A 138 18.51 8.65 -23.82
N PRO A 139 18.68 8.18 -22.56
CA PRO A 139 20.00 7.97 -22.00
C PRO A 139 20.80 7.04 -22.91
N ASP A 140 22.08 7.37 -23.13
CA ASP A 140 22.94 6.51 -23.95
C ASP A 140 23.16 5.14 -23.29
N GLU A 141 23.60 4.17 -24.08
CA GLU A 141 23.80 2.79 -23.62
C GLU A 141 24.79 2.68 -22.46
N ALA A 142 25.78 3.58 -22.39
CA ALA A 142 26.77 3.60 -21.33
C ALA A 142 26.15 4.00 -19.98
N LEU A 143 25.28 5.01 -19.99
CA LEU A 143 24.50 5.42 -18.82
C LEU A 143 23.51 4.33 -18.40
N ILE A 144 22.78 3.71 -19.34
CA ILE A 144 21.88 2.58 -19.04
C ILE A 144 22.65 1.44 -18.37
N LYS A 145 23.81 1.05 -18.90
CA LYS A 145 24.66 0.00 -18.33
C LYS A 145 25.15 0.37 -16.92
N LYS A 146 25.50 1.64 -16.69
CA LYS A 146 25.91 2.14 -15.37
C LYS A 146 24.77 2.09 -14.35
N LEU A 147 23.56 2.51 -14.75
CA LEU A 147 22.35 2.43 -13.93
C LEU A 147 22.04 0.97 -13.59
N ASN A 148 22.01 0.10 -14.59
CA ASN A 148 21.73 -1.32 -14.39
C ASN A 148 22.72 -1.99 -13.43
N LYS A 149 24.01 -1.67 -13.54
CA LYS A 149 25.05 -2.15 -12.62
C LYS A 149 24.80 -1.66 -11.19
N ASN A 150 24.49 -0.38 -11.00
CA ASN A 150 24.22 0.19 -9.69
C ASN A 150 22.99 -0.43 -9.03
N ASP A 151 21.88 -0.52 -9.76
CA ASP A 151 20.65 -1.14 -9.28
C ASP A 151 20.92 -2.58 -8.82
N SER A 152 21.71 -3.36 -9.57
CA SER A 152 22.08 -4.74 -9.21
C SER A 152 22.97 -4.81 -7.98
N LEU A 153 23.98 -3.94 -7.85
CA LEU A 153 24.82 -3.89 -6.65
C LEU A 153 24.01 -3.51 -5.39
N ASN A 154 23.10 -2.54 -5.51
CA ASN A 154 22.24 -2.15 -4.39
C ASN A 154 21.24 -3.25 -4.03
N ALA A 155 20.72 -3.99 -5.02
CA ALA A 155 19.85 -5.13 -4.77
C ALA A 155 20.56 -6.29 -4.05
N VAL A 156 21.81 -6.59 -4.41
CA VAL A 156 22.63 -7.58 -3.69
C VAL A 156 22.82 -7.15 -2.23
N LYS A 157 23.23 -5.90 -2.00
CA LYS A 157 23.39 -5.38 -0.63
C LYS A 157 22.09 -5.38 0.16
N LEU A 158 20.97 -5.01 -0.47
CA LEU A 158 19.66 -5.05 0.17
C LEU A 158 19.27 -6.49 0.55
N LYS A 159 19.53 -7.46 -0.34
CA LYS A 159 19.34 -8.88 -0.05
C LYS A 159 20.14 -9.30 1.18
N GLU A 160 21.43 -9.00 1.23
CA GLU A 160 22.31 -9.31 2.37
C GLU A 160 21.79 -8.66 3.68
N VAL A 161 21.32 -7.42 3.61
CA VAL A 161 20.72 -6.72 4.77
C VAL A 161 19.46 -7.45 5.25
N ILE A 162 18.57 -7.86 4.35
CA ILE A 162 17.35 -8.60 4.70
C ILE A 162 17.68 -9.98 5.26
N GLU A 163 18.67 -10.67 4.69
CA GLU A 163 19.12 -11.98 5.18
C GLU A 163 19.73 -11.87 6.58
N LYS A 164 20.48 -10.79 6.86
CA LYS A 164 21.13 -10.55 8.15
C LYS A 164 20.17 -10.09 9.24
N TYR A 165 19.26 -9.17 8.95
CA TYR A 165 18.42 -8.50 9.96
C TYR A 165 16.95 -8.92 9.92
N GLY A 166 16.52 -9.68 8.92
CA GLY A 166 15.11 -9.84 8.56
C GLY A 166 14.60 -8.66 7.74
N PHE A 167 13.38 -8.78 7.22
CA PHE A 167 12.77 -7.70 6.44
C PHE A 167 12.52 -6.45 7.31
N PRO A 168 13.07 -5.28 6.93
CA PRO A 168 12.99 -4.07 7.76
C PRO A 168 11.57 -3.50 7.80
N ASN A 169 10.92 -3.63 8.95
CA ASN A 169 9.56 -3.12 9.20
C ASN A 169 9.53 -1.85 10.06
N GLU A 170 8.34 -1.30 10.27
CA GLU A 170 8.14 -0.01 10.96
C GLU A 170 8.64 -0.03 12.41
N TYR A 171 8.63 -1.19 13.05
CA TYR A 171 9.13 -1.35 14.42
C TYR A 171 10.66 -1.45 14.50
N MET A 172 11.33 -1.82 13.40
CA MET A 172 12.78 -1.89 13.35
C MET A 172 13.42 -0.55 12.99
N VAL A 173 12.80 0.22 12.09
CA VAL A 173 13.43 1.42 11.52
C VAL A 173 12.59 2.70 11.65
N GLY A 174 11.40 2.59 12.25
CA GLY A 174 10.40 3.66 12.30
C GLY A 174 9.67 3.82 10.97
N VAL A 175 8.71 4.74 10.95
CA VAL A 175 8.06 5.19 9.72
C VAL A 175 8.73 6.45 9.19
N ASN A 176 8.79 6.58 7.87
CA ASN A 176 9.33 7.78 7.23
C ASN A 176 8.19 8.73 6.86
N ASN A 177 8.43 10.04 6.95
CA ASN A 177 7.42 11.09 6.85
C ASN A 177 7.10 11.50 5.41
N GLN A 178 7.39 10.67 4.41
CA GLN A 178 7.06 11.01 3.04
C GLN A 178 5.54 10.91 2.86
N VAL A 179 4.96 12.08 2.61
CA VAL A 179 3.57 12.42 2.91
C VAL A 179 2.57 11.63 2.08
N ASP A 180 2.85 11.32 0.82
CA ASP A 180 1.86 10.66 -0.05
C ASP A 180 2.45 9.76 -1.14
N ALA A 181 3.78 9.66 -1.22
CA ALA A 181 4.42 8.98 -2.32
C ALA A 181 5.60 8.15 -1.81
N PHE A 182 5.43 6.84 -1.91
CA PHE A 182 6.46 5.82 -1.85
C PHE A 182 6.99 5.46 -0.45
N THR A 183 6.69 4.21 -0.09
CA THR A 183 7.68 3.20 0.31
C THR A 183 9.07 3.75 0.66
N PRO A 184 9.63 3.48 1.85
CA PRO A 184 10.99 3.93 2.22
C PRO A 184 11.97 3.78 1.07
N ASP A 185 12.84 4.77 0.80
CA ASP A 185 13.65 4.86 -0.43
C ASP A 185 14.35 3.55 -0.84
N TYR A 186 14.79 2.72 0.12
CA TYR A 186 15.39 1.41 -0.16
C TYR A 186 14.45 0.45 -0.92
N GLN A 187 13.14 0.61 -0.80
CA GLN A 187 12.14 -0.18 -1.51
C GLN A 187 12.08 0.15 -3.00
N LEU A 188 12.55 1.34 -3.42
CA LEU A 188 12.72 1.66 -4.84
C LEU A 188 13.73 0.72 -5.51
N ILE A 189 14.75 0.24 -4.78
CA ILE A 189 15.69 -0.77 -5.27
C ILE A 189 14.93 -2.04 -5.69
N ILE A 190 13.94 -2.46 -4.89
CA ILE A 190 13.10 -3.62 -5.20
C ILE A 190 12.33 -3.38 -6.49
N ILE A 191 11.65 -2.23 -6.57
CA ILE A 191 10.87 -1.83 -7.74
C ILE A 191 11.75 -1.81 -9.00
N HIS A 192 12.96 -1.23 -8.92
CA HIS A 192 13.90 -1.16 -10.04
C HIS A 192 14.33 -2.53 -10.54
N GLN A 193 14.55 -3.49 -9.64
CA GLN A 193 14.81 -4.87 -10.05
C GLN A 193 13.61 -5.49 -10.75
N GLN A 194 12.40 -5.32 -10.21
CA GLN A 194 11.21 -5.90 -10.83
C GLN A 194 10.91 -5.32 -12.23
N LYS A 195 11.25 -4.05 -12.50
CA LYS A 195 11.11 -3.43 -13.84
C LYS A 195 11.90 -4.16 -14.93
N LYS A 196 12.96 -4.90 -14.56
CA LYS A 196 13.87 -5.58 -15.51
C LYS A 196 13.27 -6.87 -16.09
N GLY A 197 12.14 -7.35 -15.56
CA GLY A 197 11.45 -8.52 -16.10
C GLY A 197 12.35 -9.76 -16.20
N LYS A 198 12.69 -10.21 -17.41
CA LYS A 198 13.57 -11.37 -17.61
C LYS A 198 15.03 -11.11 -17.25
N GLU A 199 15.42 -9.84 -17.07
CA GLU A 199 16.78 -9.41 -16.73
C GLU A 199 16.95 -9.11 -15.23
N ILE A 200 16.05 -9.63 -14.39
CA ILE A 200 16.21 -9.58 -12.93
C ILE A 200 17.52 -10.27 -12.55
N ASN A 201 18.45 -9.51 -11.97
CA ASN A 201 19.73 -10.04 -11.52
C ASN A 201 19.66 -10.56 -10.07
N VAL A 202 18.71 -10.04 -9.29
CA VAL A 202 18.49 -10.41 -7.89
C VAL A 202 17.00 -10.60 -7.67
N ASP A 203 16.59 -11.84 -7.46
CA ASP A 203 15.20 -12.14 -7.11
C ASP A 203 14.97 -11.94 -5.60
N LEU A 204 14.26 -10.85 -5.27
CA LEU A 204 13.86 -10.52 -3.90
C LEU A 204 12.50 -11.10 -3.54
N VAL A 205 11.71 -11.60 -4.51
CA VAL A 205 10.31 -12.04 -4.29
C VAL A 205 10.21 -13.12 -3.19
N PRO A 206 11.09 -14.14 -3.12
CA PRO A 206 11.03 -15.13 -2.05
C PRO A 206 11.21 -14.53 -0.64
N LEU A 207 12.08 -13.53 -0.50
CA LEU A 207 12.30 -12.84 0.77
C LEU A 207 11.10 -11.97 1.16
N LEU A 208 10.49 -11.28 0.20
CA LEU A 208 9.29 -10.47 0.44
C LEU A 208 8.09 -11.36 0.80
N TYR A 209 7.90 -12.48 0.09
CA TYR A 209 6.83 -13.42 0.37
C TYR A 209 6.99 -14.02 1.78
N LYS A 210 8.21 -14.43 2.15
CA LYS A 210 8.51 -14.87 3.53
C LYS A 210 8.14 -13.79 4.55
N ALA A 211 8.52 -12.53 4.31
CA ALA A 211 8.20 -11.42 5.21
C ALA A 211 6.69 -11.19 5.37
N VAL A 212 5.88 -11.41 4.33
CA VAL A 212 4.42 -11.38 4.44
C VAL A 212 3.90 -12.51 5.30
N LEU A 213 4.37 -13.74 5.08
CA LEU A 213 3.92 -14.90 5.86
C LEU A 213 4.25 -14.78 7.35
N GLU A 214 5.34 -14.07 7.68
CA GLU A 214 5.78 -13.76 9.04
C GLU A 214 5.12 -12.49 9.63
N GLY A 215 4.32 -11.78 8.84
CA GLY A 215 3.67 -10.52 9.25
C GLY A 215 4.65 -9.38 9.49
N LYS A 216 5.81 -9.40 8.82
CA LYS A 216 6.84 -8.34 8.83
C LYS A 216 6.65 -7.34 7.69
N LEU A 217 6.01 -7.76 6.59
CA LEU A 217 5.62 -6.91 5.47
C LEU A 217 4.09 -6.96 5.32
N ARG A 218 3.42 -5.81 5.22
CA ARG A 218 1.98 -5.76 4.92
C ARG A 218 1.74 -6.39 3.54
N ASN A 219 0.74 -7.24 3.43
CA ASN A 219 0.41 -7.97 2.20
C ASN A 219 0.18 -7.06 0.98
N ARG A 220 -0.44 -5.89 1.18
CA ARG A 220 -0.64 -4.88 0.12
C ARG A 220 0.67 -4.29 -0.38
N ASN A 221 1.60 -3.98 0.54
CA ASN A 221 2.92 -3.47 0.18
C ASN A 221 3.74 -4.53 -0.59
N PHE A 222 3.59 -5.81 -0.26
CA PHE A 222 4.19 -6.89 -1.04
C PHE A 222 3.71 -6.88 -2.50
N VAL A 223 2.41 -6.73 -2.71
CA VAL A 223 1.86 -6.67 -4.07
C VAL A 223 2.38 -5.45 -4.82
N ASP A 224 2.42 -4.28 -4.22
CA ASP A 224 3.06 -3.13 -4.86
C ASP A 224 4.52 -3.44 -5.24
N LEU A 225 5.32 -3.91 -4.29
CA LEU A 225 6.74 -4.11 -4.53
C LEU A 225 7.03 -5.15 -5.63
N THR A 226 6.10 -6.09 -5.86
CA THR A 226 6.25 -7.16 -6.85
C THR A 226 5.56 -6.88 -8.18
N GLU A 227 4.47 -6.09 -8.18
CA GLU A 227 3.65 -5.80 -9.36
C GLU A 227 3.74 -4.36 -9.86
N HIS A 228 4.38 -3.44 -9.14
CA HIS A 228 4.47 -2.00 -9.52
C HIS A 228 5.10 -1.75 -10.89
N ALA A 229 5.86 -2.71 -11.42
CA ALA A 229 6.56 -2.57 -12.69
C ALA A 229 6.48 -3.77 -13.62
N THR A 230 5.82 -4.84 -13.19
CA THR A 230 5.65 -6.03 -14.02
C THR A 230 4.26 -5.97 -14.66
N LEU A 231 4.14 -6.43 -15.91
CA LEU A 231 2.83 -6.76 -16.48
C LEU A 231 2.22 -8.02 -15.83
N LYS A 232 2.86 -8.55 -14.79
CA LYS A 232 2.47 -9.78 -14.11
C LYS A 232 1.33 -9.44 -13.16
N LYS A 233 0.15 -9.98 -13.47
CA LYS A 233 -1.09 -9.81 -12.70
C LYS A 233 -1.32 -11.03 -11.82
N ASP A 234 -0.43 -11.29 -10.88
CA ASP A 234 -0.59 -12.43 -9.96
C ASP A 234 -1.56 -12.14 -8.83
N TYR A 235 -1.75 -10.87 -8.47
CA TYR A 235 -2.54 -10.42 -7.33
C TYR A 235 -3.51 -9.28 -7.66
N ASN A 236 -3.22 -8.39 -8.62
CA ASN A 236 -4.10 -7.27 -8.94
C ASN A 236 -4.64 -7.25 -10.37
N LEU A 237 -5.83 -6.67 -10.52
CA LEU A 237 -6.23 -6.01 -11.75
C LEU A 237 -5.81 -4.53 -11.66
N PRO A 238 -5.18 -3.98 -12.71
CA PRO A 238 -4.79 -2.57 -12.69
C PRO A 238 -6.03 -1.68 -12.75
N LEU A 239 -6.06 -0.67 -11.88
CA LEU A 239 -6.85 0.53 -12.14
C LEU A 239 -6.07 1.34 -13.19
N ILE A 240 -6.76 1.81 -14.22
CA ILE A 240 -6.16 2.58 -15.30
C ILE A 240 -6.57 4.03 -15.09
N GLY A 241 -5.60 4.89 -14.78
CA GLY A 241 -5.81 6.34 -14.79
C GLY A 241 -5.59 6.85 -16.20
N LEU A 242 -6.56 7.58 -16.74
CA LEU A 242 -6.44 8.26 -18.02
C LEU A 242 -6.80 9.73 -17.77
N ASP A 243 -5.78 10.59 -17.80
CA ASP A 243 -5.87 11.98 -17.35
C ASP A 243 -6.45 12.07 -15.92
N SER A 244 -7.59 12.74 -15.73
CA SER A 244 -8.29 12.89 -14.44
C SER A 244 -9.35 11.81 -14.20
N GLU A 245 -9.44 10.81 -15.07
CA GLU A 245 -10.48 9.77 -15.03
C GLU A 245 -9.89 8.40 -14.70
N TYR A 246 -10.72 7.54 -14.10
CA TYR A 246 -10.33 6.21 -13.68
C TYR A 246 -11.19 5.15 -14.35
N TYR A 247 -10.50 4.13 -14.87
CA TYR A 247 -11.04 3.05 -15.66
C TYR A 247 -10.70 1.72 -14.99
N ILE A 248 -11.67 0.81 -14.95
CA ILE A 248 -11.50 -0.54 -14.41
C ILE A 248 -11.73 -1.55 -15.52
N ASN A 249 -10.90 -2.60 -15.55
CA ASN A 249 -11.07 -3.69 -16.51
C ASN A 249 -12.47 -4.32 -16.39
N LYS A 250 -13.16 -4.49 -17.53
CA LYS A 250 -14.51 -5.10 -17.59
C LYS A 250 -14.57 -6.49 -16.95
N SER A 251 -13.47 -7.24 -16.95
CA SER A 251 -13.40 -8.58 -16.34
C SER A 251 -13.64 -8.58 -14.84
N ILE A 252 -13.64 -7.43 -14.16
CA ILE A 252 -14.08 -7.35 -12.76
C ILE A 252 -15.54 -7.79 -12.59
N TYR A 253 -16.38 -7.54 -13.60
CA TYR A 253 -17.78 -7.91 -13.67
C TYR A 253 -17.93 -9.37 -14.10
N PRO A 254 -18.47 -10.28 -13.26
CA PRO A 254 -18.62 -11.69 -13.60
C PRO A 254 -19.38 -11.95 -14.91
N GLU A 255 -20.37 -11.11 -15.24
CA GLU A 255 -21.16 -11.16 -16.47
C GLU A 255 -20.37 -10.80 -17.73
N SER A 256 -19.26 -10.08 -17.57
CA SER A 256 -18.41 -9.65 -18.68
C SER A 256 -17.20 -10.57 -18.88
N ARG A 257 -17.06 -11.63 -18.07
CA ARG A 257 -15.90 -12.54 -18.12
C ARG A 257 -16.10 -13.60 -19.19
N ASP A 258 -15.14 -13.71 -20.10
CA ASP A 258 -15.01 -14.92 -20.89
C ASP A 258 -14.36 -16.07 -20.07
N LYS A 259 -14.14 -17.23 -20.69
CA LYS A 259 -13.52 -18.40 -20.04
C LYS A 259 -12.08 -18.12 -19.59
N LYS A 260 -11.34 -17.31 -20.34
CA LYS A 260 -9.95 -16.93 -20.04
C LYS A 260 -9.92 -15.95 -18.86
N ASP A 261 -10.75 -14.93 -18.88
CA ASP A 261 -10.92 -13.97 -17.80
C ASP A 261 -11.28 -14.68 -16.50
N LYS A 262 -12.25 -15.61 -16.54
CA LYS A 262 -12.61 -16.38 -15.36
C LYS A 262 -11.42 -17.14 -14.77
N LYS A 263 -10.64 -17.83 -15.61
CA LYS A 263 -9.44 -18.56 -15.16
C LYS A 263 -8.37 -17.61 -14.59
N GLU A 264 -8.19 -16.44 -15.20
CA GLU A 264 -7.24 -15.43 -14.71
C GLU A 264 -7.66 -14.86 -13.36
N ILE A 265 -8.94 -14.49 -13.20
CA ILE A 265 -9.49 -13.99 -11.94
C ILE A 265 -9.44 -15.06 -10.85
N ASP A 266 -9.84 -16.30 -11.14
CA ASP A 266 -9.82 -17.38 -10.15
C ASP A 266 -8.39 -17.61 -9.62
N ARG A 267 -7.39 -17.55 -10.51
CA ARG A 267 -5.96 -17.65 -10.14
C ARG A 267 -5.52 -16.46 -9.28
N ILE A 268 -5.91 -15.23 -9.65
CA ILE A 268 -5.62 -14.02 -8.87
C ILE A 268 -6.22 -14.14 -7.47
N GLU A 269 -7.50 -14.54 -7.35
CA GLU A 269 -8.18 -14.69 -6.07
C GLU A 269 -7.53 -15.77 -5.19
N GLU A 270 -7.10 -16.89 -5.79
CA GLU A 270 -6.37 -17.93 -5.08
C GLU A 270 -5.05 -17.39 -4.50
N ASN A 271 -4.31 -16.60 -5.28
CA ASN A 271 -3.07 -15.98 -4.83
C ASN A 271 -3.29 -14.94 -3.74
N ARG A 272 -4.30 -14.08 -3.90
CA ARG A 272 -4.70 -13.08 -2.90
C ARG A 272 -5.04 -13.73 -1.56
N LYS A 273 -5.79 -14.84 -1.59
CA LYS A 273 -6.13 -15.62 -0.40
C LYS A 273 -4.88 -16.15 0.33
N LYS A 274 -3.84 -16.60 -0.40
CA LYS A 274 -2.60 -17.11 0.20
C LYS A 274 -1.87 -16.07 1.07
N ILE A 275 -2.06 -14.79 0.78
CA ILE A 275 -1.45 -13.67 1.50
C ILE A 275 -2.46 -12.81 2.30
N GLY A 276 -3.68 -13.29 2.48
CA GLY A 276 -4.71 -12.61 3.28
C GLY A 276 -5.24 -11.30 2.70
N LEU A 277 -5.12 -11.09 1.39
CA LEU A 277 -5.74 -9.94 0.73
C LEU A 277 -7.25 -10.13 0.62
N PRO A 278 -8.04 -9.02 0.61
CA PRO A 278 -9.46 -9.09 0.26
C PRO A 278 -9.62 -9.53 -1.20
N ASP A 279 -10.83 -9.83 -1.63
CA ASP A 279 -11.11 -10.11 -3.05
C ASP A 279 -10.82 -8.89 -3.96
N VAL A 280 -10.65 -9.13 -5.26
CA VAL A 280 -10.36 -8.07 -6.25
C VAL A 280 -11.46 -7.01 -6.28
N SER A 281 -12.72 -7.42 -6.08
CA SER A 281 -13.87 -6.52 -6.08
C SER A 281 -13.79 -5.50 -4.94
N LYS A 282 -13.43 -5.92 -3.72
CA LYS A 282 -13.23 -5.04 -2.56
C LYS A 282 -12.02 -4.13 -2.71
N THR A 283 -10.88 -4.63 -3.19
CA THR A 283 -9.72 -3.76 -3.42
C THR A 283 -10.02 -2.67 -4.45
N THR A 284 -10.78 -3.00 -5.50
CA THR A 284 -11.24 -1.98 -6.48
C THR A 284 -12.11 -0.93 -5.83
N LEU A 285 -13.06 -1.34 -4.98
CA LEU A 285 -13.89 -0.42 -4.21
C LEU A 285 -13.05 0.51 -3.33
N TYR A 286 -12.06 -0.02 -2.61
CA TYR A 286 -11.17 0.76 -1.74
C TYR A 286 -10.33 1.79 -2.52
N ARG A 287 -9.87 1.40 -3.71
CA ARG A 287 -9.13 2.29 -4.62
C ARG A 287 -10.01 3.43 -5.12
N LEU A 288 -11.22 3.13 -5.59
CA LEU A 288 -12.18 4.15 -6.01
C LEU A 288 -12.55 5.08 -4.85
N PHE A 289 -12.83 4.55 -3.66
CA PHE A 289 -13.13 5.37 -2.48
C PHE A 289 -12.00 6.35 -2.15
N LYS A 290 -10.75 5.87 -2.15
CA LYS A 290 -9.58 6.71 -1.86
C LYS A 290 -9.42 7.84 -2.88
N VAL A 291 -9.65 7.55 -4.15
CA VAL A 291 -9.47 8.47 -5.27
C VAL A 291 -10.61 9.49 -5.36
N ASN A 292 -11.86 9.05 -5.20
CA ASN A 292 -13.04 9.88 -5.42
C ASN A 292 -13.51 10.63 -4.17
N PHE A 293 -13.28 10.08 -2.96
CA PHE A 293 -13.94 10.56 -1.74
C PHE A 293 -13.02 10.99 -0.62
N ASN A 294 -12.05 10.15 -0.25
CA ASN A 294 -11.38 10.35 1.01
C ASN A 294 -9.90 9.93 0.98
N PRO A 295 -8.98 10.86 0.75
CA PRO A 295 -7.54 10.58 0.83
C PRO A 295 -7.08 10.40 2.28
N LEU A 296 -7.92 10.68 3.29
CA LEU A 296 -7.53 10.65 4.69
C LEU A 296 -7.14 9.25 5.16
N TYR A 297 -7.85 8.22 4.70
CA TYR A 297 -7.64 6.83 5.12
C TYR A 297 -6.61 6.09 4.24
N ARG A 298 -5.84 5.19 4.85
CA ARG A 298 -4.80 4.37 4.22
C ARG A 298 -5.29 2.94 3.95
N PHE A 299 -6.17 2.78 2.95
CA PHE A 299 -6.70 1.46 2.58
C PHE A 299 -5.74 0.72 1.65
N GLU A 300 -5.76 1.04 0.36
CA GLU A 300 -4.92 0.39 -0.63
C GLU A 300 -3.87 1.37 -1.16
N PRO A 301 -2.67 0.87 -1.48
CA PRO A 301 -1.78 1.62 -2.32
C PRO A 301 -2.40 1.87 -3.69
N THR A 302 -2.12 3.06 -4.21
CA THR A 302 -2.66 3.62 -5.45
C THR A 302 -1.85 3.19 -6.65
N SER A 303 -1.36 1.96 -6.70
CA SER A 303 -0.69 1.45 -7.90
C SER A 303 -1.72 1.35 -9.04
N PHE A 304 -1.88 2.45 -9.77
CA PHE A 304 -2.60 2.55 -11.04
C PHE A 304 -1.61 2.78 -12.17
N ILE A 305 -1.97 2.30 -13.35
CA ILE A 305 -1.23 2.62 -14.56
C ILE A 305 -1.79 3.97 -15.03
N GLN A 306 -1.00 5.04 -14.88
CA GLN A 306 -1.37 6.35 -15.37
C GLN A 306 -0.96 6.49 -16.84
N TYR A 307 -1.92 6.82 -17.68
CA TYR A 307 -1.72 7.30 -19.03
C TYR A 307 -2.14 8.76 -19.11
N PHE A 308 -1.37 9.56 -19.84
CA PHE A 308 -1.79 10.89 -20.26
C PHE A 308 -2.17 10.79 -21.73
N THR A 309 -3.36 11.24 -22.10
CA THR A 309 -3.89 11.12 -23.49
C THR A 309 -2.91 11.71 -24.50
N GLU A 310 -2.29 12.84 -24.19
CA GLU A 310 -1.27 13.51 -25.01
C GLU A 310 -0.03 12.65 -25.30
N SER A 311 0.27 11.68 -24.44
CA SER A 311 1.43 10.79 -24.53
C SER A 311 1.05 9.36 -24.95
N CYS A 312 -0.26 9.08 -25.07
CA CYS A 312 -0.78 7.75 -25.32
C CYS A 312 -1.05 7.58 -26.81
N GLY A 313 -0.45 6.56 -27.45
CA GLY A 313 -0.78 6.25 -28.84
C GLY A 313 -2.24 5.81 -28.98
N GLU A 314 -2.86 6.12 -30.12
CA GLU A 314 -4.28 5.84 -30.40
C GLU A 314 -4.68 4.38 -30.16
N GLN A 315 -3.79 3.42 -30.46
CA GLN A 315 -3.99 2.00 -30.15
C GLN A 315 -4.18 1.72 -28.66
N ILE A 316 -3.39 2.37 -27.79
CA ILE A 316 -3.48 2.17 -26.34
C ILE A 316 -4.78 2.76 -25.83
N LEU A 317 -5.14 3.95 -26.30
CA LEU A 317 -6.40 4.60 -25.96
C LEU A 317 -7.60 3.73 -26.36
N ASN A 318 -7.62 3.23 -27.60
CA ASN A 318 -8.65 2.31 -28.08
C ASN A 318 -8.70 1.00 -27.29
N ASN A 319 -7.55 0.48 -26.86
CA ASN A 319 -7.52 -0.73 -26.03
C ASN A 319 -8.13 -0.47 -24.64
N ILE A 320 -7.84 0.68 -24.02
CA ILE A 320 -8.40 1.07 -22.72
C ILE A 320 -9.92 1.25 -22.84
N THR A 321 -10.39 2.04 -23.80
CA THR A 321 -11.82 2.33 -23.96
C THR A 321 -12.65 1.09 -24.31
N ASN A 322 -12.08 0.14 -25.06
CA ASN A 322 -12.78 -1.10 -25.41
C ASN A 322 -12.83 -2.11 -24.26
N ASN A 323 -11.78 -2.19 -23.43
CA ASN A 323 -11.63 -3.25 -22.42
C ASN A 323 -11.85 -2.79 -20.98
N ALA A 324 -12.02 -1.49 -20.74
CA ALA A 324 -12.28 -0.92 -19.44
C ALA A 324 -13.57 -0.09 -19.42
N VAL A 325 -14.10 0.16 -18.23
CA VAL A 325 -15.25 1.03 -18.01
C VAL A 325 -14.81 2.17 -17.11
N LYS A 326 -15.16 3.39 -17.51
CA LYS A 326 -15.05 4.57 -16.65
C LYS A 326 -16.08 4.43 -15.53
N LEU A 327 -15.64 4.49 -14.27
CA LEU A 327 -16.52 4.29 -13.13
C LEU A 327 -16.19 5.26 -12.00
N THR A 328 -17.25 5.75 -11.37
CA THR A 328 -17.16 6.40 -10.06
C THR A 328 -17.27 5.35 -8.94
N PHE A 329 -16.94 5.76 -7.72
CA PHE A 329 -17.14 4.93 -6.55
C PHE A 329 -18.63 4.57 -6.35
N GLU A 330 -19.54 5.51 -6.58
CA GLU A 330 -20.98 5.33 -6.40
C GLU A 330 -21.58 4.36 -7.42
N ASP A 331 -21.16 4.46 -8.69
CA ASP A 331 -21.60 3.52 -9.73
C ASP A 331 -21.22 2.09 -9.36
N TYR A 332 -19.98 1.91 -8.89
CA TYR A 332 -19.47 0.60 -8.52
C TYR A 332 -20.09 0.08 -7.22
N LEU A 333 -20.32 0.95 -6.23
CA LEU A 333 -21.01 0.61 -5.00
C LEU A 333 -22.45 0.15 -5.24
N LYS A 334 -23.18 0.88 -6.10
CA LYS A 334 -24.55 0.52 -6.49
C LYS A 334 -24.59 -0.87 -7.12
N TYR A 335 -23.68 -1.13 -8.07
CA TYR A 335 -23.54 -2.44 -8.69
C TYR A 335 -23.33 -3.59 -7.66
N LEU A 336 -22.47 -3.38 -6.67
CA LEU A 336 -22.23 -4.38 -5.62
C LEU A 336 -23.48 -4.63 -4.77
N ASN A 337 -24.24 -3.59 -4.44
CA ASN A 337 -25.47 -3.70 -3.67
C ASN A 337 -26.57 -4.43 -4.43
N ASP A 338 -26.77 -4.12 -5.72
CA ASP A 338 -27.79 -4.75 -6.55
C ASP A 338 -27.54 -6.27 -6.70
N LYS A 339 -26.27 -6.68 -6.85
CA LYS A 339 -25.89 -8.10 -6.89
C LYS A 339 -26.13 -8.84 -5.58
N ASN A 340 -25.93 -8.17 -4.44
CA ASN A 340 -26.16 -8.78 -3.12
C ASN A 340 -27.67 -8.90 -2.82
N ASN A 341 -28.48 -7.97 -3.31
CA ASN A 341 -29.94 -8.02 -3.17
C ASN A 341 -30.57 -9.08 -4.07
N ASN A 342 -30.07 -9.29 -5.29
CA ASN A 342 -30.55 -10.33 -6.22
C ASN A 342 -30.10 -11.77 -5.86
N ARG A 343 -29.39 -11.95 -4.74
CA ARG A 343 -28.96 -13.26 -4.20
C ARG A 343 -29.73 -13.65 -2.93
N LYS A 344 -30.61 -12.79 -2.43
CA LYS A 344 -31.58 -13.10 -1.36
C LYS A 344 -32.91 -13.43 -2.00
#